data_AF-A0A326GHQ9-F1
#
_entry.id   AF-A0A326GHQ9-F1
#
_cell.length_a   1.000
_cell.length_b   1.000
_cell.length_c   1.000
_cell.angle_alpha   90.00
_cell.angle_beta   90.00
_cell.angle_gamma   90.00
#
_symmetry.space_group_name_H-M   'P 1'
#
loop_
_entity.id
_entity.type
_entity.pdbx_description
1 polymer ?
#
loop_
_entity_poly.entity_id
_entity_poly.type
_entity_poly.pdbx_seq_one_letter_code
_entity_poly.pdbx_strand_id
1 'polypeptide(L)'
;MRSTIKAKLGVTFAIIVTMLIAIVAIGVSQMSHMNTDIVDVIDGPAKRQARSLRVQVEVNEIIRLEKNMALSKDPAQVREFDQESLSKIAATSDLIRQAVENASATAKPRWTEVSVAWEKVKQINQNVRTLALAGKGDDAGLLSLSQSRDAVKNMYGSLDEIVSINDGLMTEAKTKTAASYEDARTMLVGVAIAAILIAVGSAVWVSLIVSRGLKQLGSALTQVAGGDLTQTITVRSNDEIKDLVDTTNSMIERLRSVVGNSSLAADSVAGGSQQLSASSEQVSQGATEQAAAAEEASASMEEMAANIKQNADNAAQTEKIARQSSKDAEASGVAVDRAVGAMRVIAEKIG
;
A
#
# COMPACT_ATOMS: atom_id res chain seq x y z
N MET A 1 -20.88 -7.25 4.11
CA MET A 1 -19.92 -6.15 4.39
C MET A 1 -19.47 -5.51 3.08
N ARG A 2 -19.44 -4.18 3.02
CA ARG A 2 -18.95 -3.43 1.85
C ARG A 2 -17.43 -3.62 1.75
N SER A 3 -16.93 -4.14 0.62
CA SER A 3 -15.50 -4.43 0.45
C SER A 3 -14.76 -3.16 0.02
N THR A 4 -14.33 -2.38 1.00
CA THR A 4 -13.59 -1.14 0.79
C THR A 4 -12.19 -1.40 0.21
N ILE A 5 -11.62 -0.41 -0.47
CA ILE A 5 -10.23 -0.42 -0.95
C ILE A 5 -9.29 -0.66 0.24
N LYS A 6 -9.56 0.00 1.38
CA LYS A 6 -8.82 -0.23 2.63
C LYS A 6 -8.91 -1.67 3.11
N ALA A 7 -10.08 -2.30 3.05
CA ALA A 7 -10.24 -3.71 3.44
C ALA A 7 -9.51 -4.64 2.48
N LYS A 8 -9.58 -4.41 1.16
CA LYS A 8 -8.85 -5.20 0.15
C LYS A 8 -7.34 -5.12 0.38
N LEU A 9 -6.80 -3.91 0.53
CA LEU A 9 -5.38 -3.70 0.86
C LEU A 9 -5.01 -4.36 2.18
N GLY A 10 -5.80 -4.13 3.23
CA GLY A 10 -5.57 -4.73 4.55
C GLY A 10 -5.51 -6.25 4.52
N VAL A 11 -6.43 -6.91 3.79
CA VAL A 11 -6.41 -8.37 3.60
C VAL A 11 -5.17 -8.82 2.84
N THR A 12 -4.80 -8.14 1.75
CA THR A 12 -3.59 -8.52 0.99
C THR A 12 -2.31 -8.38 1.81
N PHE A 13 -2.16 -7.29 2.57
CA PHE A 13 -1.03 -7.11 3.47
C PHE A 13 -1.04 -8.12 4.62
N ALA A 14 -2.20 -8.39 5.22
CA ALA A 14 -2.32 -9.39 6.28
C ALA A 14 -1.92 -10.78 5.79
N ILE A 15 -2.32 -11.18 4.58
CA ILE A 15 -1.89 -12.45 3.97
C ILE A 15 -0.38 -12.46 3.79
N ILE A 16 0.22 -11.43 3.19
CA ILE A 16 1.67 -11.36 2.97
C ILE A 16 2.45 -11.43 4.28
N VAL A 17 2.04 -10.66 5.29
CA VAL A 17 2.68 -10.65 6.61
C VAL A 17 2.55 -12.01 7.29
N THR A 18 1.38 -12.64 7.22
CA THR A 18 1.16 -13.99 7.77
C THR A 18 2.04 -15.02 7.08
N MET A 19 2.18 -14.94 5.76
CA MET A 19 3.08 -15.82 5.01
C MET A 19 4.54 -15.60 5.38
N LEU A 20 4.98 -14.34 5.58
CA LEU A 20 6.33 -14.04 6.05
C LEU A 20 6.60 -14.61 7.44
N ILE A 21 5.65 -14.45 8.37
CA ILE A 21 5.75 -15.03 9.71
C ILE A 21 5.84 -16.56 9.62
N ALA A 22 5.02 -17.19 8.78
CA ALA A 22 5.06 -18.64 8.57
C ALA A 22 6.42 -19.11 8.00
N ILE A 23 6.96 -18.41 7.00
CA ILE A 23 8.29 -18.72 6.43
C ILE A 23 9.37 -18.64 7.50
N VAL A 24 9.38 -17.57 8.30
CA VAL A 24 10.35 -17.38 9.38
C VAL A 24 10.20 -18.47 10.44
N ALA A 25 8.97 -18.78 10.85
CA ALA A 25 8.70 -19.82 11.85
C ALA A 25 9.17 -21.20 11.38
N ILE A 26 8.87 -21.57 10.13
CA ILE A 26 9.35 -22.83 9.53
C ILE A 26 10.88 -22.85 9.46
N GLY A 27 11.50 -21.75 9.02
CA GLY A 27 12.95 -21.65 8.91
C GLY A 27 13.67 -21.80 10.25
N VAL A 28 13.17 -21.13 11.30
CA VAL A 28 13.70 -21.24 12.65
C VAL A 28 13.51 -22.65 13.22
N SER A 29 12.32 -23.24 13.02
CA SER A 29 12.04 -24.61 13.46
C SER A 29 13.01 -25.61 12.84
N GLN A 30 13.24 -25.52 11.52
CA GLN A 30 14.17 -26.40 10.84
C GLN A 30 15.61 -26.20 11.33
N MET A 31 16.04 -24.95 11.49
CA MET A 31 17.39 -24.66 11.96
C MET A 31 17.61 -25.20 13.38
N SER A 32 16.58 -25.16 14.23
CA SER A 32 16.61 -25.78 15.56
C SER A 32 16.73 -27.31 15.49
N HIS A 33 16.01 -27.96 14.57
CA HIS A 33 16.14 -29.40 14.35
C HIS A 33 17.55 -29.78 13.89
N MET A 34 18.10 -29.08 12.88
CA MET A 34 19.46 -29.31 12.41
C MET A 34 20.51 -29.09 13.51
N ASN A 35 20.32 -28.05 14.35
CA ASN A 35 21.20 -27.81 15.48
C ASN A 35 21.17 -28.97 16.49
N THR A 36 19.98 -29.53 16.74
CA THR A 36 19.81 -30.69 17.63
C THR A 36 20.49 -31.93 17.06
N ASP A 37 20.29 -32.23 15.77
CA ASP A 37 20.92 -33.38 15.10
C ASP A 37 22.46 -33.29 15.15
N ILE A 38 23.02 -32.09 14.97
CA ILE A 38 24.47 -31.86 15.08
C ILE A 38 24.96 -32.08 16.51
N VAL A 39 24.25 -31.55 17.51
CA VAL A 39 24.58 -31.76 18.93
C VAL A 39 24.55 -33.25 19.28
N ASP A 40 23.55 -33.99 18.82
CA ASP A 40 23.41 -35.42 19.06
C ASP A 40 24.57 -36.24 18.45
N VAL A 41 25.09 -35.83 17.29
CA VAL A 41 26.28 -36.44 16.68
C VAL A 41 27.53 -36.17 17.53
N ILE A 42 27.71 -34.93 17.99
CA ILE A 42 28.86 -34.52 18.79
C ILE A 42 28.86 -35.21 20.16
N ASP A 43 27.75 -35.12 20.90
CA ASP A 43 27.62 -35.67 22.24
C ASP A 43 27.41 -37.20 22.26
N GLY A 44 26.98 -37.77 21.13
CA GLY A 44 26.81 -39.20 20.94
C GLY A 44 28.04 -39.88 20.32
N PRO A 45 27.98 -40.29 19.04
CA PRO A 45 29.00 -41.15 18.43
C PRO A 45 30.40 -40.52 18.37
N ALA A 46 30.54 -39.22 18.13
CA ALA A 46 31.85 -38.58 18.06
C ALA A 46 32.59 -38.63 19.42
N LYS A 47 31.87 -38.31 20.52
CA LYS A 47 32.39 -38.41 21.88
C LYS A 47 32.72 -39.85 22.28
N ARG A 48 31.90 -40.82 21.88
CA ARG A 48 32.16 -42.25 22.12
C ARG A 48 33.40 -42.73 21.37
N GLN A 49 33.58 -42.32 20.11
CA GLN A 49 34.78 -42.64 19.33
C GLN A 49 36.04 -42.04 19.95
N ALA A 50 36.00 -40.76 20.36
CA ALA A 50 37.12 -40.12 21.06
C ALA A 50 37.52 -40.88 22.34
N ARG A 51 36.54 -41.46 23.05
CA ARG A 51 36.79 -42.31 24.22
C ARG A 51 37.49 -43.62 23.84
N SER A 52 37.05 -44.30 22.77
CA SER A 52 37.72 -45.52 22.28
C SER A 52 39.19 -45.25 21.93
N LEU A 53 39.46 -44.16 21.22
CA LEU A 53 40.83 -43.74 20.88
C LEU A 53 41.66 -43.39 22.12
N ARG A 54 41.06 -42.74 23.12
CA ARG A 54 41.73 -42.45 24.39
C ARG A 54 42.13 -43.73 25.12
N VAL A 55 41.27 -44.75 25.14
CA VAL A 55 41.62 -46.07 25.72
C VAL A 55 42.82 -46.68 24.98
N GLN A 56 42.86 -46.63 23.65
CA GLN A 56 44.01 -47.12 22.90
C GLN A 56 45.31 -46.38 23.27
N VAL A 57 45.26 -45.05 23.46
CA VAL A 57 46.41 -44.25 23.88
C VAL A 57 46.89 -44.67 25.28
N GLU A 58 46.00 -44.71 26.27
CA GLU A 58 46.39 -45.06 27.65
C GLU A 58 46.96 -46.48 27.77
N VAL A 59 46.42 -47.42 27.01
CA VAL A 59 46.95 -48.79 26.95
C VAL A 59 48.35 -48.79 26.33
N ASN A 60 48.58 -48.03 25.27
CA ASN A 60 49.91 -47.90 24.66
C ASN A 60 50.93 -47.33 25.65
N GLU A 61 50.53 -46.33 26.44
CA GLU A 61 51.35 -45.73 27.49
C GLU A 61 51.73 -46.77 28.56
N ILE A 62 50.80 -47.63 28.98
CA ILE A 62 51.05 -48.72 29.94
C ILE A 62 52.05 -49.73 29.38
N ILE A 63 51.90 -50.13 28.11
CA ILE A 63 52.87 -51.03 27.45
C ILE A 63 54.24 -50.36 27.29
N ARG A 64 54.30 -49.04 27.10
CA ARG A 64 55.58 -48.32 27.09
C ARG A 64 56.24 -48.37 28.46
N LEU A 65 55.48 -48.20 29.54
CA LEU A 65 55.99 -48.32 30.91
C LEU A 65 56.50 -49.73 31.22
N GLU A 66 55.79 -50.78 30.77
CA GLU A 66 56.28 -52.16 30.84
C GLU A 66 57.69 -52.31 30.26
N LYS A 67 57.90 -51.77 29.05
CA LYS A 67 59.18 -51.83 28.37
C LYS A 67 60.24 -51.00 29.07
N ASN A 68 59.89 -49.81 29.56
CA ASN A 68 60.81 -48.97 30.31
C ASN A 68 61.27 -49.65 31.62
N MET A 69 60.37 -50.33 32.34
CA MET A 69 60.70 -51.13 33.51
C MET A 69 61.61 -52.32 33.17
N ALA A 70 61.33 -53.03 32.07
CA ALA A 70 62.14 -54.16 31.62
C ALA A 70 63.57 -53.75 31.19
N LEU A 71 63.72 -52.56 30.60
CA LEU A 71 65.00 -52.07 30.06
C LEU A 71 65.81 -51.25 31.07
N SER A 72 65.18 -50.69 32.10
CA SER A 72 65.89 -49.90 33.11
C SER A 72 66.72 -50.80 34.02
N LYS A 73 67.96 -50.38 34.27
CA LYS A 73 68.88 -51.02 35.21
C LYS A 73 68.87 -50.37 36.59
N ASP A 74 68.18 -49.23 36.75
CA ASP A 74 68.10 -48.50 38.00
C ASP A 74 66.83 -48.90 38.77
N PRO A 75 66.94 -49.56 39.94
CA PRO A 75 65.79 -49.96 40.75
C PRO A 75 64.90 -48.79 41.19
N ALA A 76 65.45 -47.58 41.34
CA ALA A 76 64.65 -46.40 41.69
C ALA A 76 63.73 -46.02 40.51
N GLN A 77 64.27 -46.02 39.29
CA GLN A 77 63.53 -45.72 38.07
C GLN A 77 62.49 -46.79 37.75
N VAL A 78 62.80 -48.07 38.00
CA VAL A 78 61.81 -49.17 37.86
C VAL A 78 60.61 -48.95 38.78
N ARG A 79 60.84 -48.53 40.04
CA ARG A 79 59.75 -48.21 40.98
C ARG A 79 58.93 -47.00 40.56
N GLU A 80 59.56 -46.00 39.96
CA GLU A 80 58.85 -44.82 39.43
C GLU A 80 57.89 -45.23 38.29
N PHE A 81 58.40 -45.97 37.29
CA PHE A 81 57.57 -46.48 36.20
C PHE A 81 56.47 -47.44 36.69
N ASP A 82 56.74 -48.22 37.74
CA ASP A 82 55.76 -49.10 38.38
C ASP A 82 54.58 -48.32 38.97
N GLN A 83 54.88 -47.23 39.69
CA GLN A 83 53.87 -46.34 40.25
C GLN A 83 53.07 -45.63 39.16
N GLU A 84 53.73 -45.14 38.11
CA GLU A 84 53.05 -44.53 36.97
C GLU A 84 52.15 -45.56 36.25
N SER A 85 52.62 -46.81 36.10
CA SER A 85 51.86 -47.89 35.48
C SER A 85 50.59 -48.21 36.28
N LEU A 86 50.70 -48.31 37.62
CA LEU A 86 49.56 -48.47 38.51
C LEU A 86 48.53 -47.35 38.37
N SER A 87 49.01 -46.09 38.33
CA SER A 87 48.14 -44.93 38.17
C SER A 87 47.38 -44.97 36.84
N LYS A 88 48.07 -45.25 35.74
CA LYS A 88 47.44 -45.37 34.41
C LYS A 88 46.48 -46.55 34.31
N ILE A 89 46.77 -47.68 34.96
CA ILE A 89 45.86 -48.83 35.01
C ILE A 89 44.57 -48.47 35.75
N ALA A 90 44.66 -47.76 36.87
CA ALA A 90 43.48 -47.30 37.59
C ALA A 90 42.63 -46.36 36.72
N ALA A 91 43.25 -45.34 36.12
CA ALA A 91 42.57 -44.39 35.25
C ALA A 91 41.94 -45.06 34.01
N THR A 92 42.65 -46.00 33.39
CA THR A 92 42.15 -46.75 32.22
C THR A 92 40.99 -47.67 32.59
N SER A 93 41.04 -48.29 33.77
CA SER A 93 39.94 -49.12 34.28
C SER A 93 38.67 -48.29 34.45
N ASP A 94 38.78 -47.08 35.01
CA ASP A 94 37.65 -46.17 35.14
C ASP A 94 37.12 -45.68 33.79
N LEU A 95 38.01 -45.38 32.83
CA LEU A 95 37.63 -45.00 31.47
C LEU A 95 36.84 -46.12 30.78
N ILE A 96 37.30 -47.37 30.88
CA ILE A 96 36.63 -48.53 30.27
C ILE A 96 35.28 -48.77 30.95
N ARG A 97 35.20 -48.69 32.28
CA ARG A 97 33.94 -48.81 33.02
C ARG A 97 32.92 -47.77 32.57
N GLN A 98 33.31 -46.50 32.52
CA GLN A 98 32.45 -45.41 32.02
C GLN A 98 32.07 -45.61 30.55
N ALA A 99 32.95 -46.20 29.74
CA ALA A 99 32.67 -46.47 28.36
C ALA A 99 31.61 -47.57 28.19
N VAL A 100 31.67 -48.64 28.99
CA VAL A 100 30.66 -49.72 29.02
C VAL A 100 29.30 -49.19 29.48
N GLU A 101 29.28 -48.34 30.52
CA GLU A 101 28.05 -47.73 31.06
C GLU A 101 27.36 -46.83 30.03
N ASN A 102 28.13 -46.06 29.27
CA ASN A 102 27.64 -45.08 28.29
C ASN A 102 27.70 -45.57 26.83
N ALA A 103 27.88 -46.88 26.62
CA ALA A 103 27.93 -47.47 25.29
C ALA A 103 26.56 -47.41 24.61
N SER A 104 26.53 -47.23 23.29
CA SER A 104 25.31 -47.49 22.51
C SER A 104 24.93 -48.97 22.63
N ALA A 105 23.65 -49.29 22.42
CA ALA A 105 23.18 -50.68 22.41
C ALA A 105 23.98 -51.57 21.44
N THR A 106 24.36 -51.02 20.29
CA THR A 106 25.16 -51.69 19.26
C THR A 106 26.62 -51.92 19.66
N ALA A 107 27.24 -50.98 20.40
CA ALA A 107 28.65 -51.07 20.80
C ALA A 107 28.85 -51.79 22.14
N LYS A 108 27.79 -51.99 22.93
CA LYS A 108 27.87 -52.55 24.29
C LYS A 108 28.46 -53.97 24.36
N PRO A 109 28.16 -54.91 23.43
CA PRO A 109 28.82 -56.22 23.41
C PRO A 109 30.33 -56.10 23.22
N ARG A 110 30.78 -55.25 22.29
CA ARG A 110 32.21 -55.01 22.04
C ARG A 110 32.90 -54.33 23.22
N TRP A 111 32.24 -53.40 23.91
CA TRP A 111 32.79 -52.83 25.15
C TRP A 111 32.92 -53.87 26.27
N THR A 112 32.04 -54.87 26.30
CA THR A 112 32.15 -55.99 27.26
C THR A 112 33.36 -56.87 26.92
N GLU A 113 33.61 -57.15 25.64
CA GLU A 113 34.82 -57.85 25.19
C GLU A 113 36.09 -57.07 25.54
N VAL A 114 36.09 -55.74 25.35
CA VAL A 114 37.20 -54.86 25.76
C VAL A 114 37.42 -54.96 27.27
N SER A 115 36.36 -54.95 28.08
CA SER A 115 36.49 -55.10 29.53
C SER A 115 37.11 -56.44 29.93
N VAL A 116 36.75 -57.54 29.26
CA VAL A 116 37.34 -58.87 29.51
C VAL A 116 38.80 -58.90 29.06
N ALA A 117 39.11 -58.37 27.88
CA ALA A 117 40.47 -58.26 27.38
C ALA A 117 41.35 -57.39 28.30
N TRP A 118 40.78 -56.34 28.87
CA TRP A 118 41.44 -55.46 29.82
C TRP A 118 41.84 -56.16 31.11
N GLU A 119 40.98 -57.03 31.67
CA GLU A 119 41.37 -57.84 32.84
C GLU A 119 42.58 -58.74 32.55
N LYS A 120 42.63 -59.33 31.34
CA LYS A 120 43.78 -60.10 30.90
C LYS A 120 45.05 -59.25 30.76
N VAL A 121 44.93 -58.06 30.18
CA VAL A 121 46.05 -57.09 30.08
C VAL A 121 46.56 -56.71 31.47
N LYS A 122 45.68 -56.40 32.43
CA LYS A 122 46.07 -56.09 33.81
C LYS A 122 46.81 -57.24 34.48
N GLN A 123 46.34 -58.47 34.31
CA GLN A 123 46.99 -59.65 34.89
C GLN A 123 48.40 -59.86 34.33
N ILE A 124 48.56 -59.72 33.00
CA ILE A 124 49.88 -59.84 32.36
C ILE A 124 50.79 -58.70 32.82
N ASN A 125 50.28 -57.46 32.84
CA ASN A 125 51.02 -56.30 33.31
C ASN A 125 51.52 -56.49 34.76
N GLN A 126 50.68 -57.02 35.66
CA GLN A 126 51.08 -57.32 37.04
C GLN A 126 52.26 -58.30 37.09
N ASN A 127 52.27 -59.32 36.23
CA ASN A 127 53.37 -60.26 36.14
C ASN A 127 54.65 -59.61 35.60
N VAL A 128 54.53 -58.76 34.56
CA VAL A 128 55.65 -57.97 34.01
C VAL A 128 56.26 -57.08 35.10
N ARG A 129 55.42 -56.33 35.81
CA ARG A 129 55.83 -55.46 36.94
C ARG A 129 56.54 -56.24 38.04
N THR A 130 55.99 -57.39 38.44
CA THR A 130 56.58 -58.26 39.47
C THR A 130 57.96 -58.76 39.07
N LEU A 131 58.14 -59.18 37.81
CA LEU A 131 59.43 -59.61 37.28
C LEU A 131 60.45 -58.46 37.22
N ALA A 132 60.02 -57.28 36.72
CA ALA A 132 60.88 -56.11 36.63
C ALA A 132 61.34 -55.62 38.02
N LEU A 133 60.42 -55.54 39.00
CA LEU A 133 60.74 -55.19 40.39
C LEU A 133 61.67 -56.20 41.07
N ALA A 134 61.63 -57.48 40.65
CA ALA A 134 62.54 -58.52 41.13
C ALA A 134 63.91 -58.50 40.42
N GLY A 135 64.18 -57.52 39.55
CA GLY A 135 65.43 -57.40 38.79
C GLY A 135 65.52 -58.34 37.58
N LYS A 136 64.41 -58.98 37.19
CA LYS A 136 64.33 -59.90 36.03
C LYS A 136 63.82 -59.17 34.79
N GLY A 137 64.54 -58.13 34.37
CA GLY A 137 64.17 -57.27 33.24
C GLY A 137 64.00 -58.02 31.92
N ASP A 138 64.87 -58.99 31.62
CA ASP A 138 64.80 -59.79 30.39
C ASP A 138 63.50 -60.63 30.33
N ASP A 139 63.15 -61.31 31.43
CA ASP A 139 61.91 -62.09 31.53
C ASP A 139 60.67 -61.18 31.41
N ALA A 140 60.71 -60.00 32.06
CA ALA A 140 59.65 -59.00 31.98
C ALA A 140 59.49 -58.48 30.52
N GLY A 141 60.59 -58.23 29.84
CA GLY A 141 60.62 -57.81 28.44
C GLY A 141 60.08 -58.86 27.49
N LEU A 142 60.46 -60.14 27.66
CA LEU A 142 59.92 -61.25 26.88
C LEU A 142 58.41 -61.42 27.07
N LEU A 143 57.92 -61.28 28.31
CA LEU A 143 56.50 -61.36 28.62
C LEU A 143 55.71 -60.20 27.96
N SER A 144 56.26 -58.98 27.97
CA SER A 144 55.66 -57.82 27.31
C SER A 144 55.65 -57.94 25.78
N LEU A 145 56.75 -58.42 25.18
CA LEU A 145 56.89 -58.59 23.72
C LEU A 145 55.99 -59.70 23.16
N SER A 146 55.60 -60.67 23.99
CA SER A 146 54.74 -61.79 23.63
C SER A 146 53.31 -61.58 24.16
N GLN A 147 53.05 -61.97 25.41
CA GLN A 147 51.70 -62.04 25.97
C GLN A 147 51.02 -60.67 26.06
N SER A 148 51.72 -59.61 26.51
CA SER A 148 51.11 -58.27 26.56
C SER A 148 50.75 -57.79 25.16
N ARG A 149 51.66 -57.95 24.20
CA ARG A 149 51.43 -57.57 22.80
C ARG A 149 50.21 -58.27 22.21
N ASP A 150 50.08 -59.58 22.41
CA ASP A 150 48.95 -60.36 21.87
C ASP A 150 47.63 -59.98 22.55
N ALA A 151 47.63 -59.78 23.88
CA ALA A 151 46.45 -59.36 24.61
C ALA A 151 45.97 -57.96 24.17
N VAL A 152 46.88 -57.01 24.02
CA VAL A 152 46.57 -55.65 23.55
C VAL A 152 46.11 -55.64 22.10
N LYS A 153 46.74 -56.45 21.22
CA LYS A 153 46.30 -56.59 19.82
C LYS A 153 44.85 -57.05 19.73
N ASN A 154 44.46 -58.04 20.53
CA ASN A 154 43.08 -58.53 20.56
C ASN A 154 42.11 -57.46 21.08
N MET A 155 42.49 -56.72 22.12
CA MET A 155 41.69 -55.62 22.65
C MET A 155 41.51 -54.48 21.62
N TYR A 156 42.56 -54.16 20.85
CA TYR A 156 42.49 -53.17 19.78
C TYR A 156 41.54 -53.59 18.66
N GLY A 157 41.47 -54.88 18.31
CA GLY A 157 40.46 -55.38 17.38
C GLY A 157 39.03 -55.01 17.80
N SER A 158 38.66 -55.25 19.07
CA SER A 158 37.34 -54.87 19.59
C SER A 158 37.15 -53.34 19.65
N LEU A 159 38.19 -52.56 19.96
CA LEU A 159 38.13 -51.09 19.95
C LEU A 159 37.97 -50.52 18.54
N ASP A 160 38.63 -51.11 17.53
CA ASP A 160 38.53 -50.70 16.13
C ASP A 160 37.13 -50.99 15.58
N GLU A 161 36.53 -52.11 15.98
CA GLU A 161 35.12 -52.38 15.68
C GLU A 161 34.17 -51.35 16.31
N ILE A 162 34.43 -50.92 17.54
CA ILE A 162 33.65 -49.83 18.18
C ILE A 162 33.84 -48.52 17.42
N VAL A 163 35.06 -48.21 16.96
CA VAL A 163 35.33 -47.02 16.13
C VAL A 163 34.52 -47.10 14.84
N SER A 164 34.53 -48.25 14.15
CA SER A 164 33.75 -48.49 12.93
C SER A 164 32.23 -48.34 13.14
N ILE A 165 31.70 -48.85 14.26
CA ILE A 165 30.28 -48.67 14.62
C ILE A 165 29.95 -47.18 14.78
N ASN A 166 30.78 -46.41 15.48
CA ASN A 166 30.50 -44.97 15.68
C ASN A 166 30.67 -44.18 14.37
N ASP A 167 31.62 -44.54 13.50
CA ASP A 167 31.77 -43.96 12.16
C ASP A 167 30.54 -44.21 11.28
N GLY A 168 30.01 -45.44 11.31
CA GLY A 168 28.75 -45.78 10.65
C GLY A 168 27.57 -44.94 11.16
N LEU A 169 27.43 -44.79 12.48
CA LEU A 169 26.39 -43.95 13.09
C LEU A 169 26.53 -42.46 12.70
N MET A 170 27.76 -41.93 12.62
CA MET A 170 27.99 -40.56 12.16
C MET A 170 27.66 -40.40 10.68
N THR A 171 28.00 -41.38 9.84
CA THR A 171 27.68 -41.38 8.40
C THR A 171 26.17 -41.46 8.16
N GLU A 172 25.46 -42.28 8.92
CA GLU A 172 24.00 -42.36 8.90
C GLU A 172 23.38 -41.01 9.32
N ALA A 173 23.84 -40.44 10.43
CA ALA A 173 23.37 -39.13 10.90
C ALA A 173 23.65 -38.01 9.89
N LYS A 174 24.82 -38.02 9.24
CA LYS A 174 25.15 -37.10 8.14
C LYS A 174 24.16 -37.23 6.98
N THR A 175 23.86 -38.46 6.57
CA THR A 175 22.93 -38.74 5.46
C THR A 175 21.52 -38.28 5.80
N LYS A 176 21.04 -38.55 7.01
CA LYS A 176 19.74 -38.11 7.52
C LYS A 176 19.66 -36.58 7.61
N THR A 177 20.69 -35.93 8.12
CA THR A 177 20.78 -34.46 8.24
C THR A 177 20.78 -33.81 6.86
N ALA A 178 21.51 -34.38 5.89
CA ALA A 178 21.53 -33.89 4.51
C ALA A 178 20.14 -33.98 3.85
N ALA A 179 19.46 -35.12 3.99
CA ALA A 179 18.10 -35.30 3.48
C ALA A 179 17.12 -34.30 4.13
N SER A 180 17.19 -34.14 5.46
CA SER A 180 16.36 -33.19 6.20
C SER A 180 16.61 -31.74 5.77
N TYR A 181 17.87 -31.39 5.45
CA TYR A 181 18.21 -30.09 4.88
C TYR A 181 17.62 -29.90 3.47
N GLU A 182 17.71 -30.89 2.59
CA GLU A 182 17.13 -30.81 1.24
C GLU A 182 15.60 -30.68 1.27
N ASP A 183 14.92 -31.46 2.10
CA ASP A 183 13.47 -31.40 2.28
C ASP A 183 13.04 -30.02 2.76
N ALA A 184 13.72 -29.49 3.79
CA ALA A 184 13.37 -28.20 4.34
C ALA A 184 13.71 -27.04 3.40
N ARG A 185 14.83 -27.13 2.67
CA ARG A 185 15.17 -26.16 1.62
C ARG A 185 14.09 -26.16 0.54
N THR A 186 13.66 -27.33 0.08
CA THR A 186 12.62 -27.46 -0.95
C THR A 186 11.29 -26.89 -0.46
N MET A 187 10.91 -27.18 0.79
CA MET A 187 9.71 -26.61 1.42
C MET A 187 9.79 -25.09 1.55
N LEU A 188 10.89 -24.55 2.07
CA LEU A 188 11.08 -23.10 2.24
C LEU A 188 11.07 -22.36 0.90
N VAL A 189 11.78 -22.87 -0.10
CA VAL A 189 11.77 -22.30 -1.46
C VAL A 189 10.37 -22.39 -2.08
N GLY A 190 9.68 -23.52 -1.92
CA GLY A 190 8.31 -23.70 -2.42
C GLY A 190 7.33 -22.70 -1.80
N VAL A 191 7.35 -22.55 -0.48
CA VAL A 191 6.50 -21.57 0.24
C VAL A 191 6.87 -20.14 -0.15
N ALA A 192 8.15 -19.81 -0.29
CA ALA A 192 8.60 -18.49 -0.73
C ALA A 192 8.11 -18.16 -2.14
N ILE A 193 8.22 -19.10 -3.10
CA ILE A 193 7.69 -18.92 -4.46
C ILE A 193 6.18 -18.72 -4.44
N ALA A 194 5.45 -19.55 -3.69
CA ALA A 194 4.00 -19.40 -3.54
C ALA A 194 3.62 -18.03 -2.93
N ALA A 195 4.35 -17.57 -1.92
CA ALA A 195 4.15 -16.26 -1.31
C ALA A 195 4.37 -15.12 -2.31
N ILE A 196 5.43 -15.20 -3.13
CA ILE A 196 5.71 -14.22 -4.19
C ILE A 196 4.59 -14.22 -5.24
N LEU A 197 4.14 -15.39 -5.70
CA LEU A 197 3.05 -15.48 -6.67
C LEU A 197 1.74 -14.90 -6.13
N ILE A 198 1.41 -15.16 -4.87
CA ILE A 198 0.24 -14.58 -4.20
C ILE A 198 0.40 -13.07 -4.05
N ALA A 199 1.58 -12.58 -3.65
CA ALA A 199 1.84 -11.15 -3.49
C ALA A 199 1.72 -10.40 -4.83
N VAL A 200 2.34 -10.93 -5.90
CA VAL A 200 2.26 -10.37 -7.26
C VAL A 200 0.82 -10.44 -7.78
N GLY A 201 0.14 -11.58 -7.65
CA GLY A 201 -1.25 -11.73 -8.07
C GLY A 201 -2.18 -10.76 -7.34
N SER A 202 -2.01 -10.61 -6.04
CA SER A 202 -2.76 -9.66 -5.21
C SER A 202 -2.50 -8.21 -5.62
N ALA A 203 -1.24 -7.84 -5.84
CA ALA A 203 -0.85 -6.50 -6.26
C ALA A 203 -1.42 -6.14 -7.64
N VAL A 204 -1.31 -7.05 -8.60
CA VAL A 204 -1.90 -6.88 -9.94
C VAL A 204 -3.42 -6.78 -9.86
N TRP A 205 -4.06 -7.65 -9.07
CA TRP A 205 -5.52 -7.65 -8.90
C TRP A 205 -6.04 -6.33 -8.31
N VAL A 206 -5.44 -5.85 -7.20
CA VAL A 206 -5.79 -4.56 -6.59
C VAL A 206 -5.53 -3.40 -7.55
N SER A 207 -4.35 -3.39 -8.19
CA SER A 207 -3.96 -2.34 -9.13
C SER A 207 -4.94 -2.24 -10.31
N LEU A 208 -5.36 -3.36 -10.89
CA LEU A 208 -6.32 -3.38 -12.00
C LEU A 208 -7.70 -2.87 -11.58
N ILE A 209 -8.18 -3.24 -10.40
CA ILE A 209 -9.49 -2.78 -9.91
C ILE A 209 -9.49 -1.27 -9.69
N VAL A 210 -8.50 -0.75 -8.97
CA VAL A 210 -8.41 0.68 -8.64
C VAL A 210 -8.16 1.50 -9.90
N SER A 211 -7.21 1.09 -10.75
CA SER A 211 -6.85 1.82 -11.97
C SER A 211 -8.00 1.89 -12.97
N ARG A 212 -8.76 0.80 -13.16
CA ARG A 212 -9.93 0.80 -14.07
C ARG A 212 -11.03 1.74 -13.58
N GLY A 213 -11.34 1.70 -12.28
CA GLY A 213 -12.36 2.57 -11.68
C GLY A 213 -11.99 4.06 -11.81
N LEU A 214 -10.75 4.42 -11.48
CA LEU A 214 -10.27 5.79 -11.58
C LEU A 214 -10.16 6.27 -13.04
N LYS A 215 -9.77 5.40 -13.98
CA LYS A 215 -9.69 5.76 -15.40
C LYS A 215 -11.06 6.07 -16.00
N GLN A 216 -12.10 5.30 -15.65
CA GLN A 216 -13.48 5.59 -16.08
C GLN A 216 -13.97 6.93 -15.56
N LEU A 217 -13.75 7.19 -14.27
CA LEU A 217 -14.09 8.48 -13.66
C LEU A 217 -13.35 9.64 -14.33
N GLY A 218 -12.04 9.51 -14.53
CA GLY A 218 -11.22 10.53 -15.19
C GLY A 218 -11.70 10.82 -16.62
N SER A 219 -12.01 9.80 -17.41
CA SER A 219 -12.53 9.95 -18.78
C SER A 219 -13.86 10.72 -18.82
N ALA A 220 -14.75 10.47 -17.87
CA ALA A 220 -16.03 11.17 -17.80
C ALA A 220 -15.86 12.63 -17.33
N LEU A 221 -14.99 12.87 -16.35
CA LEU A 221 -14.68 14.23 -15.89
C LEU A 221 -14.04 15.08 -17.00
N THR A 222 -13.21 14.49 -17.88
CA THR A 222 -12.68 15.19 -19.05
C THR A 222 -13.79 15.64 -20.01
N GLN A 223 -14.83 14.82 -20.21
CA GLN A 223 -15.97 15.20 -21.05
C GLN A 223 -16.81 16.31 -20.42
N VAL A 224 -17.07 16.22 -19.12
CA VAL A 224 -17.74 17.27 -18.33
C VAL A 224 -16.97 18.58 -18.40
N ALA A 225 -15.63 18.53 -18.30
CA ALA A 225 -14.77 19.71 -18.45
C ALA A 225 -14.82 20.30 -19.87
N GLY A 226 -15.10 19.48 -20.88
CA GLY A 226 -15.36 19.91 -22.26
C GLY A 226 -16.77 20.47 -22.50
N GLY A 227 -17.63 20.52 -21.47
CA GLY A 227 -19.01 21.02 -21.55
C GLY A 227 -20.06 19.96 -21.88
N ASP A 228 -19.67 18.71 -22.11
CA ASP A 228 -20.63 17.62 -22.28
C ASP A 228 -21.15 17.15 -20.91
N LEU A 229 -22.27 17.73 -20.50
CA LEU A 229 -22.93 17.34 -19.27
C LEU A 229 -23.83 16.11 -19.45
N THR A 230 -24.01 15.53 -20.63
CA THR A 230 -24.96 14.41 -20.85
C THR A 230 -24.46 13.07 -20.29
N GLN A 231 -23.18 12.99 -19.95
CA GLN A 231 -22.55 11.78 -19.42
C GLN A 231 -23.10 11.38 -18.06
N THR A 232 -23.31 10.07 -17.85
CA THR A 232 -23.63 9.49 -16.54
C THR A 232 -22.62 8.40 -16.24
N ILE A 233 -21.91 8.53 -15.14
CA ILE A 233 -20.82 7.64 -14.77
C ILE A 233 -21.41 6.42 -14.08
N THR A 234 -21.10 5.23 -14.57
CA THR A 234 -21.52 3.97 -13.94
C THR A 234 -20.28 3.16 -13.56
N VAL A 235 -20.32 2.57 -12.37
CA VAL A 235 -19.26 1.70 -11.87
C VAL A 235 -19.87 0.44 -11.29
N ARG A 236 -19.22 -0.71 -11.51
CA ARG A 236 -19.65 -2.00 -10.97
C ARG A 236 -19.17 -2.26 -9.54
N SER A 237 -18.17 -1.51 -9.07
CA SER A 237 -17.62 -1.69 -7.73
C SER A 237 -18.58 -1.16 -6.66
N ASN A 238 -18.47 -1.72 -5.46
CA ASN A 238 -19.19 -1.25 -4.27
C ASN A 238 -18.17 -0.86 -3.19
N ASP A 239 -17.27 0.05 -3.54
CA ASP A 239 -16.18 0.56 -2.72
C ASP A 239 -16.14 2.09 -2.79
N GLU A 240 -15.06 2.72 -2.32
CA GLU A 240 -14.90 4.17 -2.29
C GLU A 240 -14.95 4.81 -3.69
N ILE A 241 -14.66 4.03 -4.76
CA ILE A 241 -14.85 4.51 -6.13
C ILE A 241 -16.34 4.76 -6.42
N LYS A 242 -17.24 3.92 -5.89
CA LYS A 242 -18.69 4.12 -6.05
C LYS A 242 -19.15 5.41 -5.39
N ASP A 243 -18.71 5.68 -4.16
CA ASP A 243 -19.07 6.93 -3.47
C ASP A 243 -18.60 8.16 -4.26
N LEU A 244 -17.41 8.08 -4.85
CA LEU A 244 -16.86 9.15 -5.68
C LEU A 244 -17.65 9.32 -7.00
N VAL A 245 -18.04 8.22 -7.63
CA VAL A 245 -18.90 8.21 -8.83
C VAL A 245 -20.27 8.80 -8.52
N ASP A 246 -20.91 8.38 -7.43
CA ASP A 246 -22.23 8.86 -7.02
C ASP A 246 -22.18 10.37 -6.73
N THR A 247 -21.14 10.84 -6.01
CA THR A 247 -20.91 12.28 -5.76
C THR A 247 -20.68 13.07 -7.06
N THR A 248 -19.93 12.52 -8.00
CA THR A 248 -19.65 13.16 -9.29
C THR A 248 -20.92 13.25 -10.14
N ASN A 249 -21.77 12.22 -10.14
CA ASN A 249 -23.05 12.26 -10.84
C ASN A 249 -23.98 13.34 -10.26
N SER A 250 -24.04 13.49 -8.93
CA SER A 250 -24.79 14.59 -8.30
C SER A 250 -24.26 15.97 -8.68
N MET A 251 -22.94 16.11 -8.85
CA MET A 251 -22.33 17.35 -9.35
C MET A 251 -22.75 17.65 -10.79
N ILE A 252 -22.70 16.65 -11.69
CA ILE A 252 -23.13 16.78 -13.09
C ILE A 252 -24.60 17.18 -13.17
N GLU A 253 -25.46 16.57 -12.36
CA GLU A 253 -26.89 16.90 -12.31
C GLU A 253 -27.14 18.35 -11.89
N ARG A 254 -26.42 18.84 -10.87
CA ARG A 254 -26.49 20.25 -10.47
C ARG A 254 -26.00 21.19 -11.57
N LEU A 255 -24.91 20.84 -12.26
CA LEU A 255 -24.41 21.61 -13.40
C LEU A 255 -25.44 21.68 -14.53
N ARG A 256 -26.11 20.56 -14.86
CA ARG A 256 -27.20 20.55 -15.86
C ARG A 256 -28.32 21.51 -15.46
N SER A 257 -28.74 21.49 -14.20
CA SER A 257 -29.79 22.39 -13.71
C SER A 257 -29.38 23.86 -13.81
N VAL A 258 -28.14 24.21 -13.44
CA VAL A 258 -27.62 25.58 -13.57
C VAL A 258 -27.60 26.03 -15.02
N VAL A 259 -27.07 25.20 -15.94
CA VAL A 259 -27.03 25.52 -17.37
C VAL A 259 -28.45 25.64 -17.95
N GLY A 260 -29.37 24.74 -17.59
CA GLY A 260 -30.77 24.79 -18.01
C GLY A 260 -31.47 26.07 -17.55
N ASN A 261 -31.31 26.45 -16.28
CA ASN A 261 -31.86 27.70 -15.75
C ASN A 261 -31.26 28.94 -16.45
N SER A 262 -29.96 28.91 -16.75
CA SER A 262 -29.30 30.00 -17.49
C SER A 262 -29.82 30.11 -18.92
N SER A 263 -30.11 28.98 -19.58
CA SER A 263 -30.72 28.97 -20.92
C SER A 263 -32.14 29.55 -20.88
N LEU A 264 -32.97 29.13 -19.93
CA LEU A 264 -34.33 29.67 -19.75
C LEU A 264 -34.33 31.17 -19.46
N ALA A 265 -33.38 31.65 -18.66
CA ALA A 265 -33.21 33.07 -18.39
C ALA A 265 -32.79 33.83 -19.66
N ALA A 266 -31.87 33.28 -20.46
CA ALA A 266 -31.46 33.87 -21.73
C ALA A 266 -32.63 33.94 -22.74
N ASP A 267 -33.44 32.89 -22.85
CA ASP A 267 -34.64 32.86 -23.71
C ASP A 267 -35.67 33.90 -23.27
N SER A 268 -35.88 34.05 -21.95
CA SER A 268 -36.77 35.05 -21.38
C SER A 268 -36.29 36.47 -21.68
N VAL A 269 -34.98 36.72 -21.57
CA VAL A 269 -34.37 38.01 -21.95
C VAL A 269 -34.52 38.26 -23.45
N ALA A 270 -34.24 37.27 -24.29
CA ALA A 270 -34.40 37.40 -25.74
C ALA A 270 -35.84 37.72 -26.15
N GLY A 271 -36.82 37.00 -25.59
CA GLY A 271 -38.24 37.27 -25.81
C GLY A 271 -38.66 38.66 -25.31
N GLY A 272 -38.19 39.05 -24.12
CA GLY A 272 -38.42 40.40 -23.58
C GLY A 272 -37.81 41.50 -24.44
N SER A 273 -36.61 41.29 -24.98
CA SER A 273 -35.96 42.22 -25.91
C SER A 273 -36.73 42.35 -27.23
N GLN A 274 -37.27 41.26 -27.76
CA GLN A 274 -38.12 41.30 -28.96
C GLN A 274 -39.41 42.10 -28.72
N GLN A 275 -40.08 41.88 -27.58
CA GLN A 275 -41.28 42.64 -27.22
C GLN A 275 -40.99 44.12 -27.01
N LEU A 276 -39.86 44.45 -26.37
CA LEU A 276 -39.41 45.83 -26.19
C LEU A 276 -39.12 46.51 -27.53
N SER A 277 -38.49 45.80 -28.47
CA SER A 277 -38.24 46.29 -29.83
C SER A 277 -39.54 46.65 -30.53
N ALA A 278 -40.52 45.74 -30.53
CA ALA A 278 -41.84 45.98 -31.13
C ALA A 278 -42.58 47.15 -30.46
N SER A 279 -42.49 47.26 -29.13
CA SER A 279 -43.09 48.39 -28.39
C SER A 279 -42.41 49.71 -28.75
N SER A 280 -41.09 49.71 -28.93
CA SER A 280 -40.31 50.89 -29.32
C SER A 280 -40.66 51.34 -30.74
N GLU A 281 -40.86 50.41 -31.68
CA GLU A 281 -41.36 50.71 -33.03
C GLU A 281 -42.75 51.34 -32.99
N GLN A 282 -43.68 50.77 -32.22
CA GLN A 282 -45.02 51.33 -32.07
C GLN A 282 -45.02 52.74 -31.44
N VAL A 283 -44.19 52.97 -30.43
CA VAL A 283 -44.01 54.30 -29.83
C VAL A 283 -43.42 55.28 -30.84
N SER A 284 -42.42 54.86 -31.63
CA SER A 284 -41.83 55.69 -32.69
C SER A 284 -42.88 56.07 -33.75
N GLN A 285 -43.74 55.13 -34.14
CA GLN A 285 -44.85 55.36 -35.06
C GLN A 285 -45.84 56.38 -34.46
N GLY A 286 -46.28 56.17 -33.22
CA GLY A 286 -47.21 57.08 -32.53
C GLY A 286 -46.63 58.47 -32.29
N ALA A 287 -45.33 58.58 -32.00
CA ALA A 287 -44.63 59.85 -31.89
C ALA A 287 -44.60 60.60 -33.23
N THR A 288 -44.46 59.88 -34.35
CA THR A 288 -44.52 60.46 -35.70
C THR A 288 -45.93 60.96 -36.02
N GLU A 289 -46.96 60.20 -35.67
CA GLU A 289 -48.37 60.63 -35.81
C GLU A 289 -48.70 61.85 -34.94
N GLN A 290 -48.23 61.88 -33.69
CA GLN A 290 -48.38 63.04 -32.82
C GLN A 290 -47.66 64.28 -33.35
N ALA A 291 -46.47 64.12 -33.92
CA ALA A 291 -45.75 65.22 -34.55
C ALA A 291 -46.56 65.79 -35.73
N ALA A 292 -47.11 64.94 -36.59
CA ALA A 292 -47.99 65.36 -37.69
C ALA A 292 -49.26 66.07 -37.19
N ALA A 293 -49.91 65.54 -36.16
CA ALA A 293 -51.09 66.18 -35.56
C ALA A 293 -50.76 67.55 -34.94
N ALA A 294 -49.58 67.70 -34.34
CA ALA A 294 -49.11 68.98 -33.81
C ALA A 294 -48.80 69.99 -34.93
N GLU A 295 -48.26 69.54 -36.07
CA GLU A 295 -48.09 70.37 -37.27
C GLU A 295 -49.45 70.85 -37.82
N GLU A 296 -50.42 69.95 -37.95
CA GLU A 296 -51.77 70.28 -38.42
C GLU A 296 -52.50 71.24 -37.47
N ALA A 297 -52.38 71.03 -36.16
CA ALA A 297 -52.92 71.93 -35.15
C ALA A 297 -52.25 73.31 -35.21
N SER A 298 -50.93 73.36 -35.45
CA SER A 298 -50.20 74.62 -35.60
C SER A 298 -50.65 75.37 -36.84
N ALA A 299 -50.84 74.69 -37.98
CA ALA A 299 -51.38 75.28 -39.20
C ALA A 299 -52.81 75.80 -38.99
N SER A 300 -53.66 75.04 -38.29
CA SER A 300 -55.01 75.47 -37.93
C SER A 300 -54.98 76.71 -37.03
N MET A 301 -54.03 76.81 -36.10
CA MET A 301 -53.82 77.99 -35.26
C MET A 301 -53.36 79.21 -36.07
N GLU A 302 -52.51 79.03 -37.09
CA GLU A 302 -52.12 80.11 -38.02
C GLU A 302 -53.33 80.62 -38.82
N GLU A 303 -54.14 79.71 -39.37
CA GLU A 303 -55.35 80.07 -40.11
C GLU A 303 -56.39 80.75 -39.19
N MET A 304 -56.49 80.30 -37.94
CA MET A 304 -57.37 80.90 -36.94
C MET A 304 -56.89 82.31 -36.56
N ALA A 305 -55.57 82.52 -36.38
CA ALA A 305 -55.00 83.83 -36.14
C ALA A 305 -55.23 84.80 -37.32
N ALA A 306 -55.12 84.29 -38.56
CA ALA A 306 -55.45 85.05 -39.76
C ALA A 306 -56.93 85.47 -39.81
N ASN A 307 -57.85 84.54 -39.50
CA ASN A 307 -59.28 84.84 -39.41
C ASN A 307 -59.62 85.84 -38.30
N ILE A 308 -58.98 85.73 -37.13
CA ILE A 308 -59.15 86.70 -36.03
C ILE A 308 -58.68 88.09 -36.48
N LYS A 309 -57.52 88.18 -37.15
CA LYS A 309 -57.02 89.45 -37.72
C LYS A 309 -58.01 90.02 -38.74
N GLN A 310 -58.53 89.19 -39.64
CA GLN A 310 -59.52 89.61 -40.63
C GLN A 310 -60.83 90.08 -39.98
N ASN A 311 -61.32 89.40 -38.94
CA ASN A 311 -62.51 89.82 -38.19
C ASN A 311 -62.29 91.15 -37.47
N ALA A 312 -61.10 91.37 -36.90
CA ALA A 312 -60.73 92.64 -36.29
C ALA A 312 -60.71 93.79 -37.34
N ASP A 313 -60.16 93.54 -38.52
CA ASP A 313 -60.16 94.51 -39.62
C ASP A 313 -61.59 94.81 -40.12
N ASN A 314 -62.43 93.78 -40.27
CA ASN A 314 -63.85 93.91 -40.62
C ASN A 314 -64.62 94.72 -39.56
N ALA A 315 -64.37 94.48 -38.28
CA ALA A 315 -64.99 95.21 -37.18
C ALA A 315 -64.58 96.69 -37.19
N ALA A 316 -63.28 96.98 -37.39
CA ALA A 316 -62.78 98.35 -37.52
C ALA A 316 -63.37 99.07 -38.75
N GLN A 317 -63.50 98.36 -39.88
CA GLN A 317 -64.16 98.89 -41.08
C GLN A 317 -65.65 99.17 -40.83
N THR A 318 -66.35 98.27 -40.14
CA THR A 318 -67.76 98.44 -39.76
C THR A 318 -67.93 99.63 -38.82
N GLU A 319 -67.04 99.81 -37.83
CA GLU A 319 -67.03 100.99 -36.96
C GLU A 319 -66.89 102.28 -37.79
N LYS A 320 -65.97 102.29 -38.77
CA LYS A 320 -65.75 103.45 -39.65
C LYS A 320 -66.98 103.76 -40.49
N ILE A 321 -67.63 102.75 -41.06
CA ILE A 321 -68.89 102.90 -41.82
C ILE A 321 -69.98 103.44 -40.90
N ALA A 322 -70.17 102.86 -39.71
CA ALA A 322 -71.18 103.29 -38.75
C ALA A 322 -70.97 104.75 -38.32
N ARG A 323 -69.73 105.18 -38.06
CA ARG A 323 -69.40 106.58 -37.78
C ARG A 323 -69.70 107.50 -38.96
N GLN A 324 -69.43 107.07 -40.19
CA GLN A 324 -69.75 107.85 -41.39
C GLN A 324 -71.26 107.96 -41.60
N SER A 325 -72.00 106.86 -41.49
CA SER A 325 -73.47 106.87 -41.58
C SER A 325 -74.10 107.73 -40.48
N SER A 326 -73.53 107.75 -39.26
CA SER A 326 -73.95 108.66 -38.20
C SER A 326 -73.76 110.14 -38.59
N LYS A 327 -72.64 110.49 -39.22
CA LYS A 327 -72.41 111.85 -39.75
C LYS A 327 -73.37 112.20 -40.90
N ASP A 328 -73.61 111.27 -41.82
CA ASP A 328 -74.50 111.49 -42.95
C ASP A 328 -75.97 111.65 -42.49
N ALA A 329 -76.37 110.90 -41.45
CA ALA A 329 -77.66 111.06 -40.79
C ALA A 329 -77.78 112.41 -40.08
N GLU A 330 -76.72 112.89 -39.42
CA GLU A 330 -76.67 114.22 -38.80
C GLU A 330 -76.79 115.34 -39.86
N ALA A 331 -76.05 115.22 -40.97
CA ALA A 331 -76.14 116.15 -42.10
C ALA A 331 -77.52 116.12 -42.78
N SER A 332 -78.12 114.94 -42.93
CA SER A 332 -79.50 114.79 -43.41
C SER A 332 -80.50 115.42 -42.44
N GLY A 333 -80.28 115.28 -41.13
CA GLY A 333 -81.04 115.96 -40.09
C GLY A 333 -81.03 117.48 -40.29
N VAL A 334 -79.86 118.09 -40.48
CA VAL A 334 -79.73 119.53 -40.78
C VAL A 334 -80.43 119.93 -42.09
N ALA A 335 -80.37 119.08 -43.12
CA ALA A 335 -81.05 119.34 -44.39
C ALA A 335 -82.58 119.29 -44.25
N VAL A 336 -83.11 118.32 -43.51
CA VAL A 336 -84.54 118.24 -43.16
C VAL A 336 -84.96 119.44 -42.31
N ASP A 337 -84.16 119.84 -41.32
CA ASP A 337 -84.44 121.00 -40.47
C ASP A 337 -84.49 122.30 -41.28
N ARG A 338 -83.57 122.49 -42.24
CA ARG A 338 -83.62 123.59 -43.21
C ARG A 338 -84.86 123.52 -44.11
N ALA A 339 -85.25 122.33 -44.56
CA ALA A 339 -86.45 122.14 -45.38
C ALA A 339 -87.73 122.46 -44.61
N VAL A 340 -87.83 122.06 -43.34
CA VAL A 340 -88.94 122.40 -42.43
C VAL A 340 -88.95 123.91 -42.14
N GLY A 341 -87.77 124.51 -41.93
CA GLY A 341 -87.62 125.96 -41.78
C GLY A 341 -88.12 126.73 -43.02
N ALA A 342 -87.75 126.27 -44.22
CA ALA A 342 -88.24 126.85 -45.48
C ALA A 342 -89.75 126.67 -45.68
N MET A 343 -90.31 125.51 -45.32
CA MET A 343 -91.76 125.26 -45.30
C MET A 343 -92.50 126.22 -44.35
N ARG A 344 -91.90 126.56 -43.21
CA ARG A 344 -92.48 127.50 -42.24
C ARG A 344 -92.47 128.95 -42.75
N VAL A 345 -91.43 129.36 -43.47
CA VAL A 345 -91.37 130.64 -44.18
C VAL A 345 -92.42 130.73 -45.30
N ILE A 346 -92.71 129.61 -45.99
CA ILE A 346 -93.80 129.54 -46.97
C ILE A 346 -95.16 129.70 -46.27
N ALA A 347 -95.36 129.05 -45.13
CA ALA A 347 -96.60 129.15 -44.35
C ALA A 347 -96.85 130.58 -43.83
N GLU A 348 -95.81 131.32 -43.44
CA GLU A 348 -95.93 132.72 -42.95
C GLU A 348 -96.15 133.76 -44.07
N LYS A 349 -95.90 133.44 -45.35
CA LYS A 349 -96.12 134.35 -46.49
C LYS A 349 -97.51 134.23 -47.14
N ILE A 350 -98.32 133.25 -46.73
CA ILE A 350 -99.62 132.92 -47.35
C ILE A 350 -100.80 133.28 -46.40
N GLY A 351 -100.51 133.82 -45.21
CA GLY A 351 -101.48 134.48 -44.31
C GLY A 351 -101.18 135.96 -44.15
#